data_AF-X1BZ85-F1
#
_entry.id   AF-X1BZ85-F1
#
_cell.length_a   1.000
_cell.length_b   1.000
_cell.length_c   1.000
_cell.angle_alpha   90.00
_cell.angle_beta   90.00
_cell.angle_gamma   90.00
#
_symmetry.space_group_name_H-M   'P 1'
#
loop_
_entity.id
_entity.type
_entity.pdbx_description
1 polymer ?
#
loop_
_entity_poly.entity_id
_entity_poly.type
_entity_poly.pdbx_seq_one_letter_code
_entity_poly.pdbx_strand_id
1 'polypeptide(L)'
;MRKIIFSRAPVRICDIGGWTDTWFCPNGAVFNICVGLYSYVRIIPTNTSRINIVSENLNIHTEIKNFHNIEYDGNLDLLKA
;
A
#
# COMPACT_ATOMS: atom_id res chain seq x y z
N MET A 1 -22.84 5.01 -14.16
CA MET A 1 -22.35 3.88 -13.34
C MET A 1 -21.07 4.30 -12.66
N ARG A 2 -20.92 4.07 -11.34
CA ARG A 2 -19.66 4.34 -10.64
C ARG A 2 -18.65 3.27 -10.99
N LYS A 3 -17.50 3.67 -11.54
CA LYS A 3 -16.45 2.73 -11.95
C LYS A 3 -15.64 2.32 -10.72
N ILE A 4 -15.73 1.05 -10.36
CA ILE A 4 -14.83 0.46 -9.36
C ILE A 4 -13.47 0.27 -10.02
N ILE A 5 -12.40 0.68 -9.35
CA ILE A 5 -11.03 0.52 -9.82
C ILE A 5 -10.40 -0.66 -9.09
N PHE A 6 -9.76 -1.55 -9.85
CA PHE A 6 -9.02 -2.68 -9.32
C PHE A 6 -7.56 -2.58 -9.75
N SER A 7 -6.64 -2.93 -8.86
CA SER A 7 -5.22 -3.04 -9.15
C SER A 7 -4.60 -4.22 -8.40
N ARG A 8 -3.49 -4.73 -8.93
CA ARG A 8 -2.65 -5.73 -8.26
C ARG A 8 -1.18 -5.45 -8.53
N ALA A 9 -0.33 -5.76 -7.56
CA ALA A 9 1.13 -5.68 -7.68
C ALA A 9 1.79 -6.99 -7.22
N PRO A 10 2.76 -7.54 -7.97
CA PRO A 10 3.49 -8.74 -7.55
C PRO A 10 4.49 -8.44 -6.42
N VAL A 11 4.83 -9.46 -5.65
CA VAL A 11 5.90 -9.44 -4.64
C VAL A 11 7.24 -9.74 -5.31
N ARG A 12 8.31 -9.09 -4.83
CA ARG A 12 9.70 -9.34 -5.27
C ARG A 12 10.42 -10.34 -4.36
N ILE A 13 11.35 -11.12 -4.91
CA ILE A 13 12.28 -12.03 -4.19
C ILE A 13 13.68 -12.01 -4.82
N CYS A 14 14.61 -12.78 -4.23
CA CYS A 14 15.99 -12.99 -4.71
C CYS A 14 16.80 -11.70 -4.83
N ASP A 15 16.94 -10.95 -3.73
CA ASP A 15 17.69 -9.68 -3.68
C ASP A 15 19.21 -9.89 -3.74
N ILE A 16 19.75 -10.08 -4.94
CA ILE A 16 21.21 -10.03 -5.16
C ILE A 16 21.63 -8.57 -5.07
N GLY A 17 22.53 -8.28 -4.12
CA GLY A 17 22.86 -6.91 -3.74
C GLY A 17 21.90 -6.32 -2.71
N GLY A 18 21.18 -7.16 -1.95
CA GLY A 18 20.30 -6.71 -0.87
C GLY A 18 20.99 -5.73 0.08
N TRP A 19 20.21 -4.74 0.55
CA TRP A 19 20.63 -3.60 1.36
C TRP A 19 21.42 -2.51 0.64
N THR A 20 21.88 -2.72 -0.59
CA THR A 20 22.59 -1.66 -1.33
C THR A 20 21.66 -0.54 -1.81
N ASP A 21 20.35 -0.78 -1.86
CA ASP A 21 19.32 0.23 -2.14
C ASP A 21 18.87 1.03 -0.89
N THR A 22 19.56 0.88 0.24
CA THR A 22 19.21 1.54 1.50
C THR A 22 20.09 2.76 1.79
N TRP A 23 19.68 3.57 2.78
CA TRP A 23 20.24 4.90 3.07
C TRP A 23 21.75 4.96 3.33
N PHE A 24 22.38 3.87 3.78
CA PHE A 24 23.81 3.85 4.10
C PHE A 24 24.70 3.47 2.91
N CYS A 25 24.13 3.06 1.78
CA CYS A 25 24.86 2.77 0.54
C CYS A 25 24.51 3.84 -0.50
N PRO A 26 25.33 4.91 -0.65
CA PRO A 26 25.00 6.03 -1.53
C PRO A 26 24.87 5.65 -3.01
N ASN A 27 25.55 4.58 -3.44
CA ASN A 27 25.49 4.03 -4.79
C ASN A 27 25.37 2.50 -4.69
N GLY A 28 24.17 1.98 -4.89
CA GLY A 28 23.89 0.55 -4.88
C GLY A 28 23.12 0.07 -6.10
N ALA A 29 23.02 -1.24 -6.23
CA ALA A 29 22.29 -1.89 -7.29
C ALA A 29 21.71 -3.20 -6.75
N VAL A 30 20.42 -3.39 -6.96
CA VAL A 30 19.72 -4.62 -6.59
C VAL A 30 19.22 -5.28 -7.86
N PHE A 31 19.52 -6.57 -8.00
CA PHE A 31 18.84 -7.44 -8.94
C PHE A 31 17.83 -8.29 -8.15
N ASN A 32 16.55 -8.19 -8.52
CA ASN A 32 15.46 -8.94 -7.92
C ASN A 32 14.47 -9.41 -8.99
N ILE A 33 13.58 -10.34 -8.61
CA ILE A 33 12.61 -10.95 -9.52
C ILE A 33 11.21 -10.88 -8.91
N CYS A 34 10.23 -10.47 -9.70
CA CYS A 34 8.82 -10.55 -9.33
C CYS A 34 8.31 -12.00 -9.41
N VAL A 35 7.59 -12.46 -8.39
CA VAL A 35 6.92 -13.77 -8.38
C VAL A 35 5.41 -13.64 -8.43
N GLY A 36 4.74 -14.72 -8.82
CA GLY A 36 3.28 -14.82 -8.93
C GLY A 36 2.51 -14.80 -7.60
N LEU A 37 2.94 -13.97 -6.66
CA LEU A 37 2.26 -13.67 -5.39
C LEU A 37 1.91 -12.19 -5.40
N TYR A 38 0.66 -11.83 -5.12
CA TYR A 38 0.15 -10.48 -5.39
C TYR A 38 -0.50 -9.84 -4.16
N SER A 39 -0.34 -8.52 -4.05
CA SER A 39 -1.20 -7.64 -3.25
C SER A 39 -2.30 -7.05 -4.12
N TYR A 40 -3.52 -6.97 -3.59
CA TYR A 40 -4.70 -6.50 -4.32
C TYR A 40 -5.27 -5.24 -3.67
N VAL A 41 -5.75 -4.32 -4.51
CA VAL A 41 -6.45 -3.10 -4.07
C VAL A 41 -7.70 -2.91 -4.90
N ARG A 42 -8.79 -2.47 -4.24
CA ARG A 42 -10.00 -1.98 -4.89
C ARG A 42 -10.38 -0.62 -4.34
N ILE A 43 -10.78 0.30 -5.21
CA ILE A 43 -11.27 1.62 -4.84
C ILE A 43 -12.71 1.75 -5.33
N ILE A 44 -13.60 2.05 -4.38
CA ILE A 44 -15.03 2.19 -4.62
C ILE A 44 -15.41 3.65 -4.32
N PRO A 45 -15.85 4.44 -5.31
CA PRO A 45 -16.25 5.82 -5.06
C PRO A 45 -17.55 5.88 -4.23
N THR A 46 -17.53 6.67 -3.16
CA THR A 46 -18.68 6.91 -2.28
C THR A 46 -19.22 8.35 -2.47
N ASN A 47 -20.44 8.62 -1.99
CA ASN A 47 -21.05 9.97 -2.00
C ASN A 47 -20.77 10.72 -0.68
N THR A 48 -19.87 10.20 0.14
CA THR A 48 -19.55 10.73 1.47
C THR A 48 -18.25 11.52 1.41
N SER A 49 -18.09 12.51 2.28
CA SER A 49 -16.81 13.20 2.48
C SER A 49 -15.80 12.39 3.31
N ARG A 50 -16.05 11.09 3.49
CA ARG A 50 -15.27 10.18 4.34
C ARG A 50 -14.59 9.12 3.50
N ILE A 51 -13.40 8.73 3.91
CA ILE A 51 -12.62 7.66 3.27
C ILE A 51 -12.58 6.48 4.23
N ASN A 52 -13.01 5.30 3.76
CA ASN A 52 -12.91 4.06 4.52
C ASN A 52 -11.75 3.24 3.94
N ILE A 53 -10.82 2.84 4.81
CA ILE A 53 -9.73 1.95 4.46
C ILE A 53 -9.99 0.62 5.16
N VAL A 54 -9.98 -0.46 4.39
CA VAL A 54 -10.26 -1.82 4.88
C VAL A 54 -9.16 -2.75 4.44
N SER A 55 -8.56 -3.45 5.41
CA SER A 55 -7.66 -4.58 5.18
C SER A 55 -8.41 -5.87 5.45
N GLU A 56 -8.82 -6.56 4.38
CA GLU A 56 -9.62 -7.79 4.48
C GLU A 56 -8.83 -8.94 5.11
N ASN A 57 -7.55 -9.08 4.77
CA ASN A 57 -6.71 -10.16 5.27
C ASN A 57 -6.30 -10.00 6.74
N LEU A 58 -6.20 -8.76 7.23
CA LEU A 58 -5.90 -8.49 8.64
C LEU A 58 -7.17 -8.28 9.49
N ASN A 59 -8.34 -8.17 8.84
CA ASN A 59 -9.60 -7.80 9.48
C ASN A 59 -9.52 -6.46 10.26
N ILE A 60 -8.83 -5.47 9.68
CA ILE A 60 -8.65 -4.13 10.25
C ILE A 60 -9.36 -3.10 9.37
N HIS A 61 -9.97 -2.10 9.97
CA HIS A 61 -10.59 -0.98 9.27
C HIS A 61 -10.25 0.35 9.96
N THR A 62 -10.18 1.42 9.18
CA THR A 62 -10.08 2.79 9.70
C THR A 62 -10.90 3.75 8.83
N GLU A 63 -11.37 4.84 9.43
CA GLU A 63 -12.16 5.88 8.78
C GLU A 63 -11.42 7.22 8.86
N ILE A 64 -11.18 7.84 7.72
CA ILE A 64 -10.69 9.22 7.64
C ILE A 64 -11.90 10.13 7.41
N LYS A 65 -12.25 10.92 8.43
CA LYS A 65 -13.40 11.84 8.40
C LYS A 65 -13.10 13.14 7.65
N ASN A 66 -11.86 13.61 7.71
CA ASN A 66 -11.40 14.82 7.03
C ASN A 66 -10.00 14.57 6.47
N PHE A 67 -9.84 14.70 5.15
CA PHE A 67 -8.57 14.47 4.47
C PHE A 67 -7.45 15.46 4.86
N HIS A 68 -7.80 16.61 5.44
CA HIS A 68 -6.80 17.56 5.94
C HIS A 68 -6.20 17.15 7.29
N ASN A 69 -6.90 16.28 8.04
CA ASN A 69 -6.54 15.89 9.41
C ASN A 69 -6.40 14.36 9.49
N ILE A 70 -5.44 13.81 8.75
CA ILE A 70 -5.13 12.38 8.78
C ILE A 70 -4.25 12.09 10.00
N GLU A 71 -4.67 11.14 10.83
CA GLU A 71 -3.92 10.69 12.01
C GLU A 71 -3.15 9.40 11.71
N TYR A 72 -1.87 9.36 12.07
CA TYR A 72 -0.99 8.19 11.98
C TYR A 72 -0.86 7.54 13.36
N ASP A 73 -1.74 6.59 13.64
CA ASP A 73 -1.97 5.97 14.96
C ASP A 73 -1.53 4.50 15.02
N GLY A 74 -0.81 4.03 13.99
CA GLY A 74 -0.44 2.63 13.80
C GLY A 74 -1.48 1.79 13.09
N ASN A 75 -2.70 2.29 12.86
CA ASN A 75 -3.76 1.54 12.19
C ASN A 75 -3.81 1.85 10.70
N LEU A 76 -3.24 0.96 9.88
CA LEU A 76 -3.24 1.07 8.40
C LEU A 76 -2.56 2.35 7.87
N ASP A 77 -1.58 2.87 8.61
CA ASP A 77 -0.85 4.12 8.28
C ASP A 77 -0.19 4.11 6.90
N LEU A 78 0.28 2.95 6.43
CA LEU A 78 0.84 2.82 5.09
C LEU A 78 -0.17 3.16 3.99
N LEU A 79 -1.47 2.97 4.24
CA LEU A 79 -2.55 3.29 3.31
C LEU A 79 -3.08 4.72 3.48
N LYS A 80 -2.62 5.44 4.53
CA LYS A 80 -2.98 6.83 4.81
C LYS A 80 -1.98 7.84 4.22
N ALA A 81 -0.74 7.41 4.00
CA ALA A 81 0.37 8.21 3.47
C ALA A 81 0.24 8.55 1.99
#